data_AF-A0A7S2JFB1-F1
#
_entry.id   AF-A0A7S2JFB1-F1
#
_cell.length_a   1.000
_cell.length_b   1.000
_cell.length_c   1.000
_cell.angle_alpha   90.00
_cell.angle_beta   90.00
_cell.angle_gamma   90.00
#
_symmetry.space_group_name_H-M   'P 1'
#
loop_
_entity.id
_entity.type
_entity.pdbx_description
1 polymer ?
#
loop_
_entity_poly.entity_id
_entity_poly.type
_entity_poly.pdbx_seq_one_letter_code
_entity_poly.pdbx_strand_id
1 'polypeptide(L)'
;DADAKWAAVQQWRAEFVALQGREPKVWIDKCCIDQRNIEADLRCLPVFLSGCRRLVVFCGPTYLTRLWCVVELFTFVHCGRKVADLSFCPLVREGHEDEDLELLEAQFESFDAEQCTCFLREDKEKLLGIIRNAFGDLASFNEEVKSIFRQTRWATELRQMRQQRTAWSIASPRAAHKAPGCGGLRAAG
;
A
#
# COMPACT_ATOMS: atom_id res chain seq x y z
N ASP A 1 -3.79 -14.22 1.21
CA ASP A 1 -2.39 -13.80 1.08
C ASP A 1 -2.04 -12.75 2.13
N ALA A 2 -1.83 -13.20 3.38
CA ALA A 2 -1.39 -12.33 4.48
C ALA A 2 0.14 -12.21 4.50
N ASP A 3 0.84 -13.25 4.06
CA ASP A 3 2.29 -13.33 4.08
C ASP A 3 2.93 -12.40 3.04
N ALA A 4 2.40 -12.31 1.81
CA ALA A 4 2.94 -11.35 0.83
C ALA A 4 2.73 -9.90 1.27
N LYS A 5 1.57 -9.60 1.88
CA LYS A 5 1.31 -8.28 2.49
C LYS A 5 2.30 -7.97 3.58
N TRP A 6 2.53 -8.93 4.48
CA TRP A 6 3.48 -8.75 5.58
C TRP A 6 4.91 -8.56 5.07
N ALA A 7 5.34 -9.36 4.10
CA ALA A 7 6.65 -9.22 3.47
C ALA A 7 6.83 -7.83 2.83
N ALA A 8 5.84 -7.33 2.10
CA ALA A 8 5.86 -6.00 1.50
C ALA A 8 5.93 -4.88 2.56
N VAL A 9 5.15 -5.00 3.65
CA VAL A 9 5.21 -4.06 4.78
C VAL A 9 6.58 -4.06 5.43
N GLN A 10 7.17 -5.23 5.66
CA GLN A 10 8.49 -5.37 6.26
C GLN A 10 9.59 -4.79 5.36
N GLN A 11 9.48 -4.97 4.04
CA GLN A 11 10.39 -4.37 3.09
C GLN A 11 10.31 -2.84 3.14
N TRP A 12 9.10 -2.28 3.00
CA TRP A 12 8.87 -0.83 3.09
C TRP A 12 9.39 -0.25 4.41
N ARG A 13 9.15 -0.95 5.53
CA ARG A 13 9.66 -0.56 6.86
C ARG A 13 11.19 -0.50 6.87
N ALA A 14 11.87 -1.51 6.34
CA ALA A 14 13.33 -1.55 6.32
C ALA A 14 13.92 -0.38 5.52
N GLU A 15 13.33 -0.07 4.36
CA GLU A 15 13.71 1.08 3.53
C GLU A 15 13.49 2.41 4.29
N PHE A 16 12.34 2.55 4.97
CA PHE A 16 12.05 3.72 5.80
C PHE A 16 13.08 3.89 6.92
N VAL A 17 13.41 2.82 7.65
CA VAL A 17 14.39 2.87 8.76
C VAL A 17 15.77 3.24 8.24
N ALA A 18 16.20 2.68 7.10
CA ALA A 18 17.48 3.03 6.47
C ALA A 18 17.55 4.52 6.10
N LEU A 19 16.44 5.09 5.60
CA LEU A 19 16.39 6.49 5.17
C LEU A 19 16.16 7.50 6.30
N GLN A 20 15.49 7.10 7.38
CA GLN A 20 15.01 8.03 8.41
C GLN A 20 15.63 7.79 9.80
N GLY A 21 16.37 6.69 9.98
CA GLY A 21 17.03 6.34 11.25
C GLY A 21 16.07 6.02 12.40
N ARG A 22 14.78 5.75 12.11
CA ARG A 22 13.75 5.45 13.11
C ARG A 22 12.63 4.60 12.52
N GLU A 23 11.82 4.02 13.40
CA GLU A 23 10.58 3.32 13.02
C GLU A 23 9.53 4.27 12.41
N PRO A 24 8.73 3.81 11.43
CA PRO A 24 7.60 4.56 10.93
C PRO A 24 6.48 4.61 11.99
N LYS A 25 5.82 5.76 12.09
CA LYS A 25 4.55 5.88 12.82
C LYS A 25 3.44 5.70 11.80
N VAL A 26 2.69 4.61 11.92
CA VAL A 26 1.68 4.21 10.94
C VAL A 26 0.30 4.41 11.54
N TRP A 27 -0.63 4.91 10.72
CA TRP A 27 -2.06 4.87 10.98
C TRP A 27 -2.66 3.80 10.07
N ILE A 28 -3.38 2.85 10.65
CA ILE A 28 -4.01 1.74 9.92
C ILE A 28 -5.48 1.75 10.32
N ASP A 29 -6.37 1.90 9.34
CA ASP A 29 -7.83 1.91 9.51
C ASP A 29 -8.29 0.82 10.50
N LYS A 30 -7.92 -0.43 10.25
CA LYS A 30 -8.32 -1.60 11.03
C LYS A 30 -7.90 -1.54 12.50
N CYS A 31 -6.86 -0.78 12.81
CA CYS A 31 -6.35 -0.61 14.17
C CYS A 31 -6.79 0.71 14.83
N CYS A 32 -7.27 1.68 14.05
CA CYS A 32 -7.50 3.05 14.50
C CYS A 32 -8.97 3.50 14.40
N ILE A 33 -9.83 2.71 13.76
CA ILE A 33 -11.25 2.98 13.51
C ILE A 33 -12.09 1.89 14.16
N ASP A 34 -13.25 2.25 14.73
CA ASP A 34 -14.21 1.25 15.19
C ASP A 34 -14.94 0.69 13.97
N GLN A 35 -14.53 -0.51 13.55
CA GLN A 35 -15.10 -1.23 12.42
C GLN A 35 -16.60 -1.52 12.57
N ARG A 36 -17.18 -1.30 13.77
CA ARG A 36 -18.63 -1.43 14.03
C ARG A 36 -19.39 -0.11 13.87
N ASN A 37 -18.70 1.03 13.74
CA ASN A 37 -19.30 2.35 13.56
C ASN A 37 -18.56 3.17 12.49
N ILE A 38 -18.55 2.62 11.28
CA ILE A 38 -17.84 3.16 10.12
C ILE A 38 -18.31 4.59 9.78
N GLU A 39 -19.54 4.97 10.10
CA GLU A 39 -20.11 6.29 9.78
C GLU A 39 -19.49 7.44 10.60
N ALA A 40 -19.21 7.22 11.88
CA ALA A 40 -18.50 8.21 12.69
C ALA A 40 -17.08 8.41 12.17
N ASP A 41 -16.42 7.32 11.81
CA ASP A 41 -15.04 7.34 11.35
C ASP A 41 -14.90 7.87 9.91
N LEU A 42 -15.89 7.67 9.04
CA LEU A 42 -15.94 8.28 7.70
C LEU A 42 -15.93 9.81 7.75
N ARG A 43 -16.65 10.40 8.71
CA ARG A 43 -16.65 11.87 8.90
C ARG A 43 -15.30 12.38 9.39
N CYS A 44 -14.56 11.55 10.12
CA CYS A 44 -13.24 11.87 10.64
C CYS A 44 -12.09 11.50 9.67
N LEU A 45 -12.37 10.71 8.63
CA LEU A 45 -11.36 10.23 7.69
C LEU A 45 -10.52 11.37 7.07
N PRO A 46 -11.11 12.49 6.61
CA PRO A 46 -10.33 13.66 6.17
C PRO A 46 -9.36 14.18 7.24
N VAL A 47 -9.79 14.21 8.51
CA VAL A 47 -8.97 14.67 9.63
C VAL A 47 -7.78 13.73 9.84
N PHE A 48 -8.02 12.41 9.88
CA PHE A 48 -6.94 11.43 10.04
C PHE A 48 -5.93 11.49 8.89
N LEU A 49 -6.41 11.50 7.65
CA LEU A 49 -5.56 11.55 6.46
C LEU A 49 -4.80 12.88 6.34
N SER A 50 -5.40 14.00 6.74
CA SER A 50 -4.71 15.29 6.83
C SER A 50 -3.59 15.31 7.87
N GLY A 51 -3.62 14.40 8.85
CA GLY A 51 -2.53 14.20 9.81
C GLY A 51 -1.38 13.34 9.27
N CYS A 52 -1.61 12.57 8.20
CA CYS A 52 -0.61 11.71 7.58
C CYS A 52 0.27 12.50 6.61
N ARG A 53 1.59 12.29 6.66
CA ARG A 53 2.55 12.91 5.73
C ARG A 53 2.61 12.20 4.38
N ARG A 54 2.33 10.90 4.37
CA ARG A 54 2.32 10.04 3.19
C ARG A 54 1.23 9.00 3.34
N LEU A 55 0.69 8.53 2.22
CA LEU A 55 -0.18 7.36 2.16
C LEU A 55 0.57 6.25 1.42
N VAL A 56 0.74 5.11 2.09
CA VAL A 56 1.42 3.94 1.51
C VAL A 56 0.36 2.94 1.12
N VAL A 57 0.30 2.61 -0.17
CA VAL A 57 -0.72 1.78 -0.76
C VAL A 57 -0.12 0.44 -1.17
N PHE A 58 -0.42 -0.60 -0.40
CA PHE A 58 -0.05 -1.98 -0.74
C PHE A 58 -1.07 -2.55 -1.74
N CYS A 59 -0.77 -2.39 -3.02
CA CYS A 59 -1.73 -2.63 -4.10
C CYS A 59 -1.63 -4.06 -4.64
N GLY A 60 -2.57 -4.92 -4.26
CA GLY A 60 -2.77 -6.23 -4.90
C GLY A 60 -4.03 -6.25 -5.77
N PRO A 61 -4.35 -7.39 -6.41
CA PRO A 61 -5.48 -7.52 -7.35
C PRO A 61 -6.87 -7.21 -6.78
N THR A 62 -6.98 -7.11 -5.45
CA THR A 62 -8.23 -6.82 -4.73
C THR A 62 -8.29 -5.40 -4.16
N TYR A 63 -7.25 -4.58 -4.35
CA TYR A 63 -7.21 -3.23 -3.79
C TYR A 63 -8.30 -2.34 -4.38
N LEU A 64 -8.37 -2.26 -5.71
CA LEU A 64 -9.35 -1.47 -6.43
C LEU A 64 -10.78 -2.03 -6.38
N THR A 65 -10.97 -3.25 -5.88
CA THR A 65 -12.31 -3.82 -5.72
C THR A 65 -12.95 -3.48 -4.38
N ARG A 66 -12.21 -2.80 -3.48
CA ARG A 66 -12.71 -2.41 -2.15
C ARG A 66 -12.97 -0.91 -2.12
N LEU A 67 -14.23 -0.52 -2.01
CA LEU A 67 -14.64 0.88 -2.10
C LEU A 67 -13.99 1.74 -1.02
N TRP A 68 -13.83 1.20 0.20
CA TRP A 68 -13.15 1.87 1.30
C TRP A 68 -11.73 2.31 0.94
N CYS A 69 -10.93 1.40 0.38
CA CYS A 69 -9.54 1.68 0.02
C CYS A 69 -9.43 2.81 -1.01
N VAL A 70 -10.36 2.87 -1.97
CA VAL A 70 -10.40 3.91 -2.99
C VAL A 70 -10.85 5.25 -2.39
N VAL A 71 -11.80 5.24 -1.47
CA VAL A 71 -12.24 6.45 -0.76
C VAL A 71 -11.10 7.04 0.07
N GLU A 72 -10.28 6.22 0.72
CA GLU A 72 -9.08 6.70 1.44
C GLU A 72 -8.07 7.37 0.50
N LEU A 73 -7.76 6.72 -0.63
CA LEU A 73 -6.86 7.26 -1.65
C LEU A 73 -7.36 8.62 -2.16
N PHE A 74 -8.62 8.65 -2.58
CA PHE A 74 -9.24 9.85 -3.10
C PHE A 74 -9.26 10.98 -2.06
N THR A 75 -9.68 10.66 -0.82
CA THR A 75 -9.77 11.62 0.29
C THR A 75 -8.40 12.20 0.61
N PHE A 76 -7.35 11.37 0.64
CA PHE A 76 -5.99 11.83 0.92
C PHE A 76 -5.54 12.93 -0.06
N VAL A 77 -5.71 12.71 -1.36
CA VAL A 77 -5.36 13.69 -2.41
C VAL A 77 -6.21 14.96 -2.28
N HIS A 78 -7.52 14.82 -2.09
CA HIS A 78 -8.44 15.95 -2.02
C HIS A 78 -8.35 16.76 -0.71
N CYS A 79 -7.76 16.19 0.35
CA CYS A 79 -7.42 16.92 1.58
C CYS A 79 -6.15 17.79 1.43
N GLY A 80 -5.72 18.09 0.21
CA GLY A 80 -4.59 18.97 -0.08
C GLY A 80 -3.23 18.27 -0.07
N ARG A 81 -3.19 16.93 -0.14
CA ARG A 81 -1.94 16.18 -0.33
C ARG A 81 -1.60 16.04 -1.79
N LYS A 82 -0.32 15.99 -2.10
CA LYS A 82 0.14 15.84 -3.48
C LYS A 82 0.13 14.38 -3.84
N VAL A 83 -0.06 14.07 -5.13
CA VAL A 83 0.14 12.71 -5.66
C VAL A 83 1.54 12.19 -5.35
N ALA A 84 2.55 13.07 -5.27
CA ALA A 84 3.91 12.73 -4.85
C ALA A 84 4.05 12.26 -3.38
N ASP A 85 3.03 12.49 -2.54
CA ASP A 85 2.97 11.99 -1.16
C ASP A 85 2.36 10.58 -1.08
N LEU A 86 1.92 10.02 -2.21
CA LEU A 86 1.49 8.63 -2.33
C LEU A 86 2.70 7.73 -2.61
N SER A 87 2.74 6.56 -1.98
CA SER A 87 3.74 5.53 -2.25
C SER A 87 3.03 4.22 -2.58
N PHE A 88 3.10 3.77 -3.83
CA PHE A 88 2.48 2.53 -4.27
C PHE A 88 3.47 1.37 -4.16
N CYS A 89 3.08 0.34 -3.41
CA CYS A 89 3.82 -0.89 -3.23
C CYS A 89 2.98 -2.04 -3.81
N PRO A 90 3.23 -2.50 -5.04
CA PRO A 90 2.46 -3.59 -5.63
C PRO A 90 2.72 -4.88 -4.87
N LEU A 91 1.68 -5.70 -4.76
CA LEU A 91 1.75 -7.04 -4.21
C LEU A 91 1.73 -8.01 -5.38
N VAL A 92 2.92 -8.44 -5.80
CA VAL A 92 3.13 -9.38 -6.90
C VAL A 92 3.56 -10.73 -6.35
N ARG A 93 3.15 -11.80 -7.04
CA ARG A 93 3.56 -13.17 -6.76
C ARG A 93 4.95 -13.41 -7.35
N GLU A 94 5.79 -14.11 -6.60
CA GLU A 94 7.13 -14.50 -7.05
C GLU A 94 7.03 -15.36 -8.32
N GLY A 95 7.76 -14.98 -9.37
CA GLY A 95 7.73 -15.62 -10.68
C GLY A 95 6.62 -15.15 -11.62
N HIS A 96 5.68 -14.33 -11.16
CA HIS A 96 4.56 -13.76 -11.94
C HIS A 96 4.57 -12.23 -11.90
N GLU A 97 5.74 -11.66 -11.65
CA GLU A 97 6.01 -10.24 -11.55
C GLU A 97 5.41 -9.37 -12.64
N ASP A 98 5.54 -9.79 -13.90
CA ASP A 98 5.12 -8.99 -15.04
C ASP A 98 3.61 -9.14 -15.28
N GLU A 99 3.09 -10.37 -15.19
CA GLU A 99 1.66 -10.68 -15.27
C GLU A 99 0.85 -9.91 -14.22
N ASP A 100 1.31 -9.89 -12.97
CA ASP A 100 0.61 -9.20 -11.88
C ASP A 100 0.66 -7.67 -12.05
N LEU A 101 1.74 -7.13 -12.61
CA LEU A 101 1.83 -5.70 -12.91
C LEU A 101 0.91 -5.31 -14.08
N GLU A 102 0.87 -6.11 -15.14
CA GLU A 102 -0.06 -5.91 -16.26
C GLU A 102 -1.51 -6.00 -15.80
N LEU A 103 -1.84 -6.95 -14.93
CA LEU A 103 -3.16 -7.06 -14.34
C LEU A 103 -3.52 -5.82 -13.52
N LEU A 104 -2.61 -5.35 -12.66
CA LEU A 104 -2.82 -4.13 -11.87
C LEU A 104 -3.02 -2.91 -12.78
N GLU A 105 -2.21 -2.76 -13.82
CA GLU A 105 -2.33 -1.67 -14.80
C GLU A 105 -3.68 -1.69 -15.52
N ALA A 106 -4.11 -2.86 -15.98
CA ALA A 106 -5.43 -3.04 -16.59
C ALA A 106 -6.57 -2.70 -15.61
N GLN A 107 -6.46 -3.14 -14.36
CA GLN A 107 -7.45 -2.84 -13.31
C GLN A 107 -7.55 -1.34 -13.01
N PHE A 108 -6.43 -0.61 -13.04
CA PHE A 108 -6.45 0.83 -12.86
C PHE A 108 -7.17 1.53 -14.02
N GLU A 109 -6.84 1.17 -15.26
CA GLU A 109 -7.45 1.81 -16.43
C GLU A 109 -8.96 1.52 -16.53
N SER A 110 -9.37 0.31 -16.17
CA SER A 110 -10.78 -0.11 -16.15
C SER A 110 -11.49 0.16 -14.82
N PHE A 111 -10.93 0.99 -13.93
CA PHE A 111 -11.50 1.23 -12.60
C PHE A 111 -12.93 1.78 -12.68
N ASP A 112 -13.81 1.21 -11.85
CA ASP A 112 -15.19 1.67 -11.65
C ASP A 112 -15.64 1.48 -10.19
N ALA A 113 -15.96 2.60 -9.52
CA ALA A 113 -16.46 2.63 -8.16
C ALA A 113 -17.79 1.86 -7.98
N GLU A 114 -18.64 1.76 -9.01
CA GLU A 114 -19.88 0.99 -8.91
C GLU A 114 -19.63 -0.52 -8.81
N GLN A 115 -18.53 -1.01 -9.38
CA GLN A 115 -18.13 -2.41 -9.31
C GLN A 115 -17.40 -2.76 -8.00
N CYS A 116 -17.05 -1.76 -7.19
CA CYS A 116 -16.41 -1.97 -5.90
C CYS A 116 -17.37 -2.64 -4.89
N THR A 117 -16.76 -3.28 -3.90
CA THR A 117 -17.43 -4.02 -2.83
C THR A 117 -17.16 -3.37 -1.47
N CYS A 118 -18.11 -3.57 -0.55
CA CYS A 118 -17.97 -3.29 0.87
C CYS A 118 -18.30 -4.55 1.65
N PHE A 119 -17.91 -4.59 2.93
CA PHE A 119 -18.28 -5.71 3.80
C PHE A 119 -19.80 -5.80 4.00
N LEU A 120 -20.45 -4.65 4.19
CA LEU A 120 -21.91 -4.52 4.23
C LEU A 120 -22.41 -3.80 2.98
N ARG A 121 -23.56 -4.25 2.46
CA ARG A 121 -24.17 -3.61 1.27
C ARG A 121 -24.66 -2.20 1.58
N GLU A 122 -25.15 -2.00 2.79
CA GLU A 122 -25.60 -0.71 3.32
C GLU A 122 -24.45 0.31 3.34
N ASP A 123 -23.23 -0.14 3.67
CA ASP A 123 -22.04 0.72 3.64
C ASP A 123 -21.65 1.11 2.21
N LYS A 124 -21.82 0.20 1.25
CA LYS A 124 -21.60 0.51 -0.18
C LYS A 124 -22.53 1.62 -0.65
N GLU A 125 -23.83 1.47 -0.41
CA GLU A 125 -24.83 2.46 -0.83
C GLU A 125 -24.56 3.83 -0.19
N LYS A 126 -24.18 3.86 1.09
CA LYS A 126 -23.79 5.08 1.80
C LYS A 126 -22.53 5.72 1.22
N LEU A 127 -21.46 4.96 1.02
CA LEU A 127 -20.20 5.46 0.45
C LEU A 127 -20.38 6.02 -0.96
N LEU A 128 -21.13 5.32 -1.81
CA LEU A 128 -21.47 5.83 -3.15
C LEU A 128 -22.32 7.11 -3.06
N GLY A 129 -23.24 7.20 -2.10
CA GLY A 129 -24.00 8.42 -1.83
C GLY A 129 -23.11 9.60 -1.41
N ILE A 130 -22.15 9.37 -0.50
CA ILE A 130 -21.16 10.38 -0.11
C ILE A 130 -20.33 10.81 -1.31
N ILE A 131 -19.85 9.87 -2.12
CA ILE A 131 -19.07 10.15 -3.33
C ILE A 131 -19.86 11.03 -4.29
N ARG A 132 -21.11 10.67 -4.61
CA ARG A 132 -21.97 11.46 -5.49
C ARG A 132 -22.20 12.87 -4.94
N ASN A 133 -22.46 13.00 -3.65
CA ASN A 133 -22.73 14.30 -3.03
C ASN A 133 -21.49 15.19 -2.92
N ALA A 134 -20.33 14.62 -2.63
CA ALA A 134 -19.09 15.37 -2.44
C ALA A 134 -18.39 15.69 -3.77
N PHE A 135 -18.56 14.84 -4.79
CA PHE A 135 -17.77 14.89 -6.03
C PHE A 135 -18.63 15.02 -7.30
N GLY A 136 -19.94 15.23 -7.14
CA GLY A 136 -20.89 15.47 -8.23
C GLY A 136 -21.46 14.18 -8.81
N ASP A 137 -20.61 13.38 -9.45
CA ASP A 137 -21.01 12.10 -10.03
C ASP A 137 -19.90 11.05 -9.93
N LEU A 138 -20.28 9.79 -10.21
CA LEU A 138 -19.35 8.67 -10.17
C LEU A 138 -18.39 8.64 -11.35
N ALA A 139 -18.75 9.25 -12.49
CA ALA A 139 -17.87 9.29 -13.66
C ALA A 139 -16.64 10.17 -13.39
N SER A 140 -16.87 11.35 -12.80
CA SER A 140 -15.86 12.29 -12.35
C SER A 140 -14.99 11.67 -11.27
N PHE A 141 -15.60 10.99 -10.29
CA PHE A 141 -14.85 10.25 -9.27
C PHE A 141 -13.96 9.16 -9.89
N ASN A 142 -14.49 8.35 -10.81
CA ASN A 142 -13.75 7.29 -11.49
C ASN A 142 -12.56 7.87 -12.27
N GLU A 143 -12.75 8.96 -13.02
CA GLU A 143 -11.67 9.60 -13.77
C GLU A 143 -10.62 10.24 -12.87
N GLU A 144 -11.00 10.83 -11.73
CA GLU A 144 -10.04 11.34 -10.75
C GLU A 144 -9.19 10.22 -10.14
N VAL A 145 -9.81 9.10 -9.77
CA VAL A 145 -9.08 7.93 -9.26
C VAL A 145 -8.10 7.43 -10.32
N LYS A 146 -8.54 7.24 -11.56
CA LYS A 146 -7.67 6.84 -12.68
C LYS A 146 -6.53 7.85 -12.91
N SER A 147 -6.84 9.15 -12.82
CA SER A 147 -5.86 10.23 -12.98
C SER A 147 -4.78 10.17 -11.91
N ILE A 148 -5.14 9.93 -10.65
CA ILE A 148 -4.17 9.72 -9.55
C ILE A 148 -3.20 8.59 -9.92
N PHE A 149 -3.72 7.47 -10.43
CA PHE A 149 -2.88 6.34 -10.86
C PHE A 149 -1.97 6.67 -12.04
N ARG A 150 -2.49 7.31 -13.10
CA ARG A 150 -1.69 7.72 -14.27
C ARG A 150 -0.56 8.69 -13.89
N GLN A 151 -0.79 9.55 -12.90
CA GLN A 151 0.22 10.51 -12.41
C GLN A 151 1.28 9.87 -11.51
N THR A 152 0.98 8.72 -10.91
CA THR A 152 1.96 8.00 -10.11
C THR A 152 2.96 7.31 -11.05
N ARG A 153 4.26 7.46 -10.80
CA ARG A 153 5.31 6.81 -11.60
C ARG A 153 5.51 5.34 -11.20
N TRP A 154 4.47 4.68 -10.69
CA TRP A 154 4.56 3.39 -10.00
C TRP A 154 5.25 2.33 -10.87
N ALA A 155 4.89 2.18 -12.15
CA ALA A 155 5.56 1.23 -13.06
C ALA A 155 7.05 1.54 -13.29
N THR A 156 7.45 2.81 -13.30
CA THR A 156 8.85 3.22 -13.50
C THR A 156 9.66 3.06 -12.22
N GLU A 157 9.10 3.44 -11.07
CA GLU A 157 9.71 3.26 -9.75
C GLU A 157 9.91 1.78 -9.43
N LEU A 158 8.96 0.92 -9.81
CA LEU A 158 9.07 -0.52 -9.63
C LEU A 158 10.12 -1.17 -10.51
N ARG A 159 10.21 -0.76 -11.78
CA ARG A 159 11.29 -1.22 -12.67
C ARG A 159 12.66 -0.79 -12.16
N GLN A 160 12.79 0.42 -11.60
CA GLN A 160 14.03 0.90 -10.97
C GLN A 160 14.34 0.13 -9.67
N MET A 161 13.35 -0.11 -8.81
CA MET A 161 13.49 -0.92 -7.60
C MET A 161 13.92 -2.36 -7.94
N ARG A 162 13.39 -2.98 -9.01
CA ARG A 162 13.81 -4.30 -9.49
C ARG A 162 15.28 -4.34 -9.93
N GLN A 163 15.75 -3.33 -10.65
CA GLN A 163 17.14 -3.24 -11.10
C GLN A 163 18.12 -3.05 -9.92
N GLN A 164 17.71 -2.33 -8.88
CA GLN A 164 18.50 -2.17 -7.65
C GLN A 164 18.54 -3.47 -6.81
N ARG A 165 17.44 -4.23 -6.76
CA ARG A 165 17.38 -5.53 -6.06
C ARG A 165 18.22 -6.61 -6.72
N THR A 166 18.26 -6.66 -8.06
CA THR A 166 19.17 -7.58 -8.79
C THR A 166 20.63 -7.19 -8.60
N ALA A 167 20.95 -5.90 -8.65
CA ALA A 167 22.31 -5.42 -8.38
C ALA A 167 22.78 -5.74 -6.94
N TRP A 168 21.91 -5.64 -5.93
CA TRP A 168 22.23 -5.98 -4.54
C TRP A 168 22.42 -7.49 -4.31
N SER A 169 21.59 -8.35 -4.92
CA SER A 169 21.75 -9.81 -4.84
C SER A 169 23.02 -10.31 -5.55
N ILE A 170 23.48 -9.63 -6.61
CA ILE A 170 24.75 -9.93 -7.29
C ILE A 170 25.94 -9.37 -6.52
N ALA A 171 25.78 -8.22 -5.85
CA ALA A 171 26.85 -7.53 -5.13
C ALA A 171 27.07 -8.00 -3.68
N SER A 172 26.33 -9.00 -3.19
CA SER A 172 26.54 -9.59 -1.85
C SER A 172 27.39 -10.86 -1.98
N PRO A 173 28.71 -10.82 -1.69
CA PRO A 173 29.49 -12.04 -1.60
C PRO A 173 29.02 -12.77 -0.35
N ARG A 174 28.67 -14.06 -0.50
CA ARG A 174 28.42 -15.00 0.60
C ARG A 174 29.36 -14.74 1.77
N ALA A 175 28.86 -14.12 2.83
CA ALA A 175 29.52 -14.10 4.12
C ALA A 175 29.43 -15.52 4.70
N ALA A 176 30.41 -16.36 4.33
CA ALA A 176 30.62 -17.66 4.93
C ALA A 176 30.71 -17.50 6.45
N HIS A 177 29.65 -17.92 7.15
CA HIS A 177 29.67 -18.06 8.59
C HIS A 177 30.59 -19.22 8.95
N LYS A 178 31.86 -18.92 9.27
CA LYS A 178 32.67 -19.80 10.12
C LYS A 178 32.15 -19.63 11.55
N ALA A 179 31.56 -20.69 12.08
CA ALA A 179 31.19 -20.77 13.49
C ALA A 179 32.44 -20.59 14.37
N PRO A 180 32.39 -19.78 15.44
CA PRO A 180 33.48 -19.69 16.40
C PRO A 180 33.55 -20.99 17.22
N GLY A 181 34.77 -21.53 17.34
CA GLY A 181 35.07 -22.78 18.02
C GLY A 181 34.66 -22.75 19.49
N CYS A 182 33.98 -23.82 19.92
CA CYS A 182 33.68 -24.09 21.30
C CYS A 182 35.00 -24.36 22.07
N GLY A 183 35.16 -23.69 23.20
CA GLY A 183 36.37 -23.66 24.00
C GLY A 183 36.76 -24.99 24.62
N GLY A 184 38.07 -25.14 24.84
CA GLY A 184 38.61 -26.22 25.66
C GLY A 184 38.21 -26.06 27.12
N LEU A 185 37.74 -27.15 27.72
CA LEU A 185 37.84 -27.39 29.14
C LEU A 185 38.86 -28.51 29.38
N ARG A 186 39.85 -28.19 30.19
CA ARG A 186 40.83 -29.11 30.77
C ARG A 186 40.12 -30.03 31.75
N ALA A 187 40.43 -31.32 31.71
CA ALA A 187 40.30 -32.23 32.84
C ALA A 187 41.71 -32.74 33.19
N ALA A 188 42.15 -32.43 34.39
CA ALA A 188 43.29 -33.03 35.06
C ALA A 188 42.80 -33.44 36.45
N GLY A 189 43.00 -34.71 36.80
CA GLY A 189 42.54 -35.35 38.02
C GLY A 189 42.14 -36.78 37.75
#